data_AF-A0A4P5VZ13-F1
#
_entry.id   AF-A0A4P5VZ13-F1
#
_cell.length_a   1.000
_cell.length_b   1.000
_cell.length_c   1.000
_cell.angle_alpha   90.00
_cell.angle_beta   90.00
_cell.angle_gamma   90.00
#
_symmetry.space_group_name_H-M   'P 1'
#
loop_
_entity.id
_entity.type
_entity.pdbx_description
1 polymer ?
#
loop_
_entity_poly.entity_id
_entity_poly.type
_entity_poly.pdbx_seq_one_letter_code
_entity_poly.pdbx_strand_id
1 'polypeptide(L)'
;MFPLLTLLGCFLVVDEDSFPVQFASLSCNRIAECQRGYYEAEYDGDMNDCTDDIEDAIDDVDNDCDFDDDEARDCLEKVQAATCGDLYEDYPSDCGRVYDCSWDWWF
;
A
#
# COMPACT_ATOMS: atom_id res chain seq x y z
N MET A 1 -34.95 22.03 8.02
CA MET A 1 -33.58 22.28 8.50
C MET A 1 -32.92 20.93 8.69
N PHE A 2 -32.28 20.40 7.64
CA PHE A 2 -31.51 19.16 7.72
C PHE A 2 -30.16 19.49 8.37
N PRO A 3 -29.78 18.83 9.46
CA PRO A 3 -28.50 19.08 10.08
C PRO A 3 -27.40 18.59 9.13
N LEU A 4 -26.45 19.48 8.86
CA LEU A 4 -25.16 19.20 8.26
C LEU A 4 -24.58 17.90 8.84
N LEU A 5 -24.59 16.83 8.06
CA LEU A 5 -23.58 15.78 8.17
C LEU A 5 -22.27 16.38 7.67
N THR A 6 -21.59 17.15 8.52
CA THR A 6 -20.14 17.31 8.44
C THR A 6 -19.53 15.96 8.81
N LEU A 7 -19.57 15.03 7.85
CA LEU A 7 -18.54 14.03 7.68
C LEU A 7 -17.24 14.81 7.48
N LEU A 8 -16.59 15.14 8.59
CA LEU A 8 -15.14 15.24 8.63
C LEU A 8 -14.65 13.86 8.18
N GLY A 9 -14.62 13.65 6.86
CA GLY A 9 -13.79 12.64 6.28
C GLY A 9 -12.41 12.89 6.87
N CYS A 10 -11.87 11.89 7.55
CA CYS A 10 -10.45 11.82 7.79
C CYS A 10 -9.82 11.90 6.40
N PHE A 11 -9.50 13.13 5.98
CA PHE A 11 -8.63 13.40 4.86
C PHE A 11 -7.26 12.92 5.35
N LEU A 12 -7.07 11.59 5.33
CA LEU A 12 -5.76 11.00 5.34
C LEU A 12 -5.12 11.57 4.09
N VAL A 13 -4.36 12.64 4.29
CA VAL A 13 -3.49 13.16 3.24
C VAL A 13 -2.52 12.02 2.99
N VAL A 14 -2.63 11.45 1.80
CA VAL A 14 -1.68 10.49 1.27
C VAL A 14 -0.82 11.31 0.32
N ASP A 15 0.46 11.34 0.63
CA ASP A 15 1.53 11.99 -0.11
C ASP A 15 2.70 11.01 -0.23
N GLU A 16 3.69 11.38 -1.03
CA GLU A 16 4.87 10.57 -1.36
C GLU A 16 5.60 10.06 -0.12
N ASP A 17 5.74 10.90 0.92
CA ASP A 17 6.41 10.53 2.17
C ASP A 17 5.56 9.58 3.04
N SER A 18 4.24 9.75 3.03
CA SER A 18 3.33 9.01 3.93
C SER A 18 2.75 7.75 3.31
N PHE A 19 2.80 7.60 1.99
CA PHE A 19 2.28 6.44 1.28
C PHE A 19 3.04 5.15 1.59
N PRO A 20 4.39 5.08 1.49
CA PRO A 20 5.14 3.85 1.75
C PRO A 20 4.83 3.27 3.12
N VAL A 21 4.84 4.12 4.16
CA VAL A 21 4.54 3.74 5.55
C VAL A 21 3.11 3.20 5.70
N GLN A 22 2.13 3.90 5.12
CA GLN A 22 0.73 3.47 5.19
C GLN A 22 0.50 2.16 4.43
N PHE A 23 1.09 2.05 3.24
CA PHE A 23 0.98 0.88 2.40
C PHE A 23 1.65 -0.33 3.05
N ALA A 24 2.89 -0.21 3.52
CA ALA A 24 3.62 -1.26 4.20
C ALA A 24 2.85 -1.77 5.42
N SER A 25 2.36 -0.87 6.27
CA SER A 25 1.57 -1.24 7.45
C SER A 25 0.29 -2.02 7.08
N LEU A 26 -0.49 -1.54 6.10
CA LEU A 26 -1.70 -2.23 5.68
C LEU A 26 -1.39 -3.60 5.06
N SER A 27 -0.37 -3.65 4.21
CA SER A 27 0.11 -4.85 3.53
C SER A 27 0.57 -5.92 4.51
N CYS A 28 1.40 -5.57 5.48
CA CYS A 28 1.90 -6.51 6.48
C CYS A 28 0.80 -7.00 7.43
N ASN A 29 -0.15 -6.16 7.81
CA ASN A 29 -1.33 -6.62 8.55
C ASN A 29 -2.12 -7.67 7.76
N ARG A 30 -2.29 -7.43 6.44
CA ARG A 30 -2.96 -8.38 5.55
C ARG A 30 -2.17 -9.66 5.36
N ILE A 31 -0.85 -9.60 5.22
CA ILE A 31 0.04 -10.76 5.12
C ILE A 31 -0.01 -11.58 6.41
N ALA A 32 0.07 -10.94 7.58
CA ALA A 32 -0.03 -11.62 8.88
C ALA A 32 -1.40 -12.30 9.08
N GLU A 33 -2.48 -11.67 8.64
CA GLU A 33 -3.85 -12.22 8.74
C GLU A 33 -4.08 -13.36 7.75
N CYS A 34 -3.75 -13.14 6.48
CA CYS A 34 -4.17 -13.99 5.37
C CYS A 34 -3.11 -15.01 4.97
N GLN A 35 -1.83 -14.69 5.10
CA GLN A 35 -0.70 -15.52 4.69
C GLN A 35 0.23 -15.84 5.85
N ARG A 36 -0.33 -16.14 7.02
CA ARG A 36 0.42 -16.36 8.27
C ARG A 36 1.64 -17.28 8.13
N GLY A 37 1.54 -18.35 7.35
CA GLY A 37 2.66 -19.28 7.15
C GLY A 37 3.85 -18.63 6.44
N TYR A 38 3.62 -17.70 5.51
CA TYR A 38 4.66 -16.90 4.88
C TYR A 38 5.18 -15.84 5.86
N TYR A 39 4.28 -15.11 6.52
CA TYR A 39 4.63 -14.09 7.51
C TYR A 39 5.59 -14.60 8.60
N GLU A 40 5.30 -15.77 9.17
CA GLU A 40 6.13 -16.38 10.22
C GLU A 40 7.44 -16.97 9.65
N ALA A 41 7.48 -17.33 8.36
CA ALA A 41 8.67 -17.91 7.75
C ALA A 41 9.66 -16.85 7.27
N GLU A 42 9.16 -15.75 6.71
CA GLU A 42 9.98 -14.67 6.14
C GLU A 42 10.37 -13.64 7.20
N TYR A 43 9.42 -13.25 8.05
CA TYR A 43 9.58 -12.15 8.99
C TYR A 43 9.64 -12.61 10.46
N ASP A 44 9.67 -13.92 10.74
CA ASP A 44 9.63 -14.49 12.10
C ASP A 44 8.46 -13.96 12.96
N GLY A 45 7.39 -13.54 12.30
CA GLY A 45 6.24 -12.91 12.95
C GLY A 45 6.45 -11.46 13.37
N ASP A 46 7.59 -10.84 13.04
CA ASP A 46 7.90 -9.44 13.33
C ASP A 46 7.24 -8.51 12.30
N MET A 47 6.47 -7.55 12.82
CA MET A 47 5.75 -6.60 11.98
C MET A 47 6.69 -5.54 11.42
N ASN A 48 7.72 -5.14 12.19
CA ASN A 48 8.64 -4.11 11.74
C ASN A 48 9.50 -4.64 10.60
N ASP A 49 9.99 -5.88 10.70
CA ASP A 49 10.78 -6.50 9.63
C ASP A 49 9.97 -6.57 8.33
N CYS A 50 8.67 -6.87 8.41
CA CYS A 50 7.79 -6.84 7.25
C CYS A 50 7.58 -5.43 6.70
N THR A 51 7.33 -4.44 7.56
CA THR A 51 7.08 -3.07 7.09
C THR A 51 8.33 -2.46 6.48
N ASP A 52 9.49 -2.65 7.10
CA ASP A 52 10.77 -2.13 6.63
C ASP A 52 11.12 -2.74 5.25
N ASP A 53 10.87 -4.03 5.04
CA ASP A 53 11.09 -4.70 3.75
C ASP A 53 10.20 -4.12 2.62
N ILE A 54 8.93 -3.82 2.92
CA ILE A 54 8.03 -3.20 1.94
C ILE A 54 8.37 -1.72 1.70
N GLU A 55 8.73 -0.97 2.75
CA GLU A 55 9.17 0.43 2.62
C GLU A 55 10.44 0.52 1.76
N ASP A 56 11.45 -0.30 2.06
CA ASP A 56 12.70 -0.38 1.27
C ASP A 56 12.40 -0.75 -0.21
N ALA A 57 11.47 -1.66 -0.45
CA ALA A 57 11.07 -2.05 -1.81
C ALA A 57 10.37 -0.91 -2.58
N ILE A 58 9.65 -0.03 -1.89
CA ILE A 58 9.01 1.14 -2.48
C ILE A 58 10.04 2.25 -2.74
N ASP A 59 10.94 2.51 -1.79
CA ASP A 59 12.02 3.48 -1.94
C ASP A 59 12.95 3.14 -3.13
N ASP A 60 13.13 1.84 -3.42
CA ASP A 60 13.86 1.37 -4.60
C ASP A 60 13.14 1.72 -5.92
N VAL A 61 11.81 1.81 -5.91
CA VAL A 61 10.97 2.17 -7.08
C VAL A 61 10.84 3.70 -7.21
N ASP A 62 10.86 4.43 -6.10
CA ASP A 62 10.68 5.89 -6.02
C ASP A 62 11.78 6.69 -6.74
N ASN A 63 13.01 6.15 -6.85
CA ASN A 63 14.15 6.85 -7.43
C ASN A 63 13.93 7.24 -8.92
N ASP A 64 13.38 8.44 -9.16
CA ASP A 64 13.09 9.11 -10.44
C ASP A 64 11.67 8.92 -11.03
N CYS A 65 10.66 8.64 -10.21
CA CYS A 65 9.26 8.51 -10.66
C CYS A 65 8.36 9.65 -10.14
N ASP A 66 7.30 9.99 -10.88
CA ASP A 66 6.32 10.98 -10.44
C ASP A 66 5.25 10.29 -9.55
N PHE A 67 5.04 10.80 -8.33
CA PHE A 67 4.03 10.28 -7.41
C PHE A 67 2.61 10.77 -7.74
N ASP A 68 1.65 9.85 -7.87
CA ASP A 68 0.22 10.13 -8.07
C ASP A 68 -0.57 9.88 -6.77
N ASP A 69 -1.04 10.97 -6.15
CA ASP A 69 -1.75 10.93 -4.87
C ASP A 69 -3.17 10.36 -4.97
N ASP A 70 -3.81 10.42 -6.15
CA ASP A 70 -5.12 9.82 -6.40
C ASP A 70 -4.99 8.29 -6.52
N GLU A 71 -4.02 7.81 -7.29
CA GLU A 71 -3.71 6.37 -7.42
C GLU A 71 -3.18 5.79 -6.08
N ALA A 72 -2.40 6.56 -5.32
CA ALA A 72 -1.95 6.18 -3.98
C ALA A 72 -3.13 5.90 -3.03
N ARG A 73 -4.15 6.77 -3.04
CA ARG A 73 -5.36 6.57 -2.22
C ARG A 73 -6.18 5.38 -2.68
N ASP A 74 -6.39 5.24 -3.99
CA ASP A 74 -7.12 4.09 -4.56
C ASP A 74 -6.42 2.77 -4.21
N CYS A 75 -5.09 2.74 -4.28
CA CYS A 75 -4.27 1.62 -3.86
C CYS A 75 -4.51 1.25 -2.38
N LEU A 76 -4.39 2.21 -1.45
CA LEU A 76 -4.59 1.95 -0.02
C LEU A 76 -6.02 1.45 0.27
N GLU A 77 -7.03 2.02 -0.40
CA GLU A 77 -8.42 1.59 -0.27
C GLU A 77 -8.61 0.14 -0.75
N LYS A 78 -7.98 -0.23 -1.87
CA LYS A 78 -8.03 -1.61 -2.40
C LYS A 78 -7.34 -2.61 -1.48
N VAL A 79 -6.14 -2.30 -0.98
CA VAL A 79 -5.44 -3.17 -0.01
C VAL A 79 -6.27 -3.33 1.26
N GLN A 80 -6.88 -2.24 1.72
CA GLN A 80 -7.78 -2.29 2.87
C GLN A 80 -9.05 -3.09 2.59
N ALA A 81 -9.59 -3.07 1.37
CA ALA A 81 -10.79 -3.83 1.02
C ALA A 81 -10.49 -5.29 0.63
N ALA A 82 -9.24 -5.62 0.31
CA ALA A 82 -8.84 -6.95 -0.16
C ALA A 82 -9.16 -8.04 0.85
N THR A 83 -9.71 -9.13 0.35
CA THR A 83 -9.92 -10.36 1.10
C THR A 83 -8.68 -11.25 1.03
N CYS A 84 -8.59 -12.25 1.91
CA CYS A 84 -7.50 -13.21 1.84
C CYS A 84 -7.46 -13.97 0.50
N GLY A 85 -8.61 -14.19 -0.14
CA GLY A 85 -8.66 -14.80 -1.47
C GLY A 85 -7.99 -13.93 -2.53
N ASP A 86 -8.23 -12.62 -2.47
CA ASP A 86 -7.64 -11.66 -3.42
C ASP A 86 -6.11 -11.66 -3.29
N LEU A 87 -5.58 -11.62 -2.06
CA LEU A 87 -4.13 -11.67 -1.81
C LEU A 87 -3.44 -12.96 -2.28
N TYR A 88 -4.16 -14.07 -2.40
CA TYR A 88 -3.61 -15.36 -2.84
C TYR A 88 -3.62 -15.52 -4.37
N GLU A 89 -4.57 -14.88 -5.06
CA GLU A 89 -4.76 -15.03 -6.50
C GLU A 89 -4.06 -13.93 -7.30
N ASP A 90 -4.04 -12.70 -6.79
CA ASP A 90 -3.31 -11.57 -7.36
C ASP A 90 -3.19 -10.50 -6.27
N TYR A 91 -2.00 -10.35 -5.67
CA TYR A 91 -1.73 -9.20 -4.79
C TYR A 91 -2.12 -7.93 -5.56
N PRO A 92 -2.86 -6.97 -4.99
CA PRO A 92 -3.46 -5.88 -5.76
C PRO A 92 -2.42 -5.15 -6.61
N SER A 93 -2.34 -5.58 -7.88
CA SER A 93 -1.29 -5.24 -8.84
C SER A 93 -1.49 -3.83 -9.41
N ASP A 94 -2.63 -3.20 -9.08
CA ASP A 94 -2.96 -1.83 -9.42
C ASP A 94 -2.12 -0.78 -8.69
N CYS A 95 -1.44 -1.13 -7.59
CA CYS A 95 -0.57 -0.20 -6.86
C CYS A 95 0.71 0.16 -7.62
N GLY A 96 1.03 -0.52 -8.72
CA GLY A 96 2.16 -0.17 -9.59
C GLY A 96 1.98 1.14 -10.36
N ARG A 97 0.80 1.78 -10.28
CA ARG A 97 0.53 3.11 -10.89
C ARG A 97 0.75 4.28 -9.95
N VAL A 98 1.07 4.03 -8.68
CA VAL A 98 1.32 5.09 -7.69
C VAL A 98 2.57 5.91 -8.05
N TYR A 99 3.56 5.26 -8.64
CA TYR A 99 4.77 5.90 -9.16
C TYR A 99 4.78 5.79 -10.69
N ASP A 100 4.59 6.92 -11.39
CA ASP A 100 4.70 7.00 -12.85
C ASP A 100 6.16 7.24 -13.23
N CYS A 101 6.85 6.14 -13.50
CA CYS A 101 8.22 6.14 -13.96
C CYS A 101 8.25 6.42 -15.47
N SER A 102 8.25 7.69 -15.88
CA SER A 102 8.18 8.11 -17.29
C SER A 102 9.27 7.55 -18.24
N TRP A 103 10.26 6.82 -17.71
CA TRP A 103 11.32 6.12 -18.44
C TRP A 103 10.95 4.68 -18.86
N ASP A 104 9.84 4.10 -18.39
CA ASP A 104 9.37 2.73 -18.71
C ASP A 104 8.93 2.53 -20.17
N TRP A 105 8.91 3.60 -20.98
CA TRP A 105 8.51 3.56 -22.40
C TRP A 105 9.65 3.19 -23.37
N TRP A 106 10.82 2.76 -22.87
CA TRP A 106 12.01 2.46 -23.69
C TRP A 106 12.62 1.05 -23.51
N PHE A 107 11.87 0.07 -22.99
CA PHE A 107 12.26 -1.35 -23.03
C PHE A 107 11.19 -2.27 -23.67
#